data_AF-A0A5E5R5P1-F1
#
_entry.id   AF-A0A5E5R5P1-F1
#
_cell.length_a   1.000
_cell.length_b   1.000
_cell.length_c   1.000
_cell.angle_alpha   90.00
_cell.angle_beta   90.00
_cell.angle_gamma   90.00
#
_symmetry.space_group_name_H-M   'P 1'
#
loop_
_entity.id
_entity.type
_entity.pdbx_description
1 polymer ?
#
loop_
_entity_poly.entity_id
_entity_poly.type
_entity_poly.pdbx_seq_one_letter_code
_entity_poly.pdbx_strand_id
1 'polypeptide(L)'
;MSPSDLKHIEHPRWIDPAKGEPTLMLFSVVDDRSGVAYQEYHCVYGEDAETALRFLFNSMAPKADPSFPFQGRPKLIYLDNGPVAKRRVFQSVMRALGIEWQTHIPASKDGTRTTARSKGKVERPFRTVKEAHETLYHFHKPETEAQANEWLLRYLVRTYNQQTHRAEPLSRIEDWITHVPTEGIREMCSWDQFCRFAREPERRKVGPDARITTDGTAYELEPEMAGDYVVLLWGLFDDELHAEFDGERFGPHYPVSGPIPQHRYRAFKRSKADERSARIRSLAEQLGLPITALSGEDVRLEPGSTDSTLPIQPFVFEPQESRIAAKPAIAEELAMPLAKLSMDDRAFIDQVLSETLATD
;
A
#
# COMPACT_ATOMS: atom_id res chain seq x y z
N MET A 1 -4.29 -12.53 2.31
CA MET A 1 -5.32 -12.28 1.27
C MET A 1 -6.19 -13.53 1.18
N SER A 2 -7.49 -13.38 0.94
CA SER A 2 -8.42 -14.51 0.77
C SER A 2 -9.46 -14.15 -0.29
N PRO A 3 -9.86 -15.06 -1.19
CA PRO A 3 -11.02 -14.83 -2.05
C PRO A 3 -12.27 -14.55 -1.23
N SER A 4 -13.13 -13.63 -1.68
CA SER A 4 -14.47 -13.42 -1.13
C SER A 4 -15.41 -14.55 -1.57
N ASP A 5 -16.44 -14.86 -0.76
CA ASP A 5 -17.46 -15.84 -1.14
C ASP A 5 -18.37 -15.30 -2.25
N LEU A 6 -18.42 -13.97 -2.47
CA LEU A 6 -19.05 -13.37 -3.66
C LEU A 6 -18.35 -13.75 -4.96
N LYS A 7 -17.03 -13.95 -4.91
CA LYS A 7 -16.11 -14.19 -6.03
C LYS A 7 -16.00 -13.07 -7.06
N HIS A 8 -17.11 -12.45 -7.46
CA HIS A 8 -17.17 -11.39 -8.47
C HIS A 8 -18.13 -10.27 -8.05
N ILE A 9 -17.85 -9.07 -8.52
CA ILE A 9 -18.71 -7.89 -8.41
C ILE A 9 -19.36 -7.64 -9.76
N GLU A 10 -20.63 -7.22 -9.77
CA GLU A 10 -21.40 -7.02 -11.00
C GLU A 10 -20.87 -5.86 -11.86
N HIS A 11 -20.44 -4.77 -11.21
CA HIS A 11 -19.90 -3.59 -11.86
C HIS A 11 -18.50 -3.26 -11.30
N PRO A 12 -17.47 -4.04 -11.67
CA PRO A 12 -16.10 -3.72 -11.29
C PRO A 12 -15.70 -2.39 -11.93
N ARG A 13 -14.91 -1.58 -11.22
CA ARG A 13 -14.51 -0.24 -11.66
C ARG A 13 -13.69 -0.27 -12.96
N TRP A 14 -13.00 -1.37 -13.21
CA TRP A 14 -12.18 -1.59 -14.39
C TRP A 14 -12.12 -3.09 -14.70
N ILE A 15 -11.95 -3.42 -15.98
CA ILE A 15 -11.78 -4.79 -16.48
C ILE A 15 -10.67 -4.74 -17.54
N ASP A 16 -9.71 -5.64 -17.45
CA ASP A 16 -8.73 -5.90 -18.50
C ASP A 16 -9.38 -6.83 -19.55
N PRO A 17 -9.65 -6.35 -20.78
CA PRO A 17 -10.33 -7.14 -21.80
C PRO A 17 -9.58 -8.42 -22.17
N ALA A 18 -8.26 -8.48 -21.94
CA ALA A 18 -7.43 -9.64 -22.25
C ALA A 18 -7.45 -10.72 -21.13
N LYS A 19 -7.84 -10.35 -19.91
CA LYS A 19 -7.76 -11.23 -18.72
C LYS A 19 -9.10 -11.71 -18.19
N GLY A 20 -10.21 -11.27 -18.78
CA GLY A 20 -11.56 -11.69 -18.40
C GLY A 20 -12.08 -10.97 -17.15
N GLU A 21 -12.91 -11.64 -16.35
CA GLU A 21 -13.49 -11.05 -15.15
C GLU A 21 -12.53 -11.10 -13.95
N PRO A 22 -12.33 -9.99 -13.22
CA PRO A 22 -11.49 -9.99 -12.03
C PRO A 22 -12.15 -10.77 -10.88
N THR A 23 -11.32 -11.32 -9.99
CA THR A 23 -11.78 -11.97 -8.75
C THR A 23 -11.82 -10.95 -7.62
N LEU A 24 -12.90 -10.93 -6.86
CA LEU A 24 -13.03 -10.14 -5.64
C LEU A 24 -12.23 -10.82 -4.51
N MET A 25 -11.16 -10.15 -4.08
CA MET A 25 -10.27 -10.61 -3.02
C MET A 25 -10.43 -9.73 -1.78
N LEU A 26 -10.42 -10.35 -0.61
CA LEU A 26 -10.41 -9.71 0.69
C LEU A 26 -8.97 -9.60 1.21
N PHE A 27 -8.55 -8.37 1.46
CA PHE A 27 -7.27 -8.01 2.06
C PHE A 27 -7.50 -7.72 3.54
N SER A 28 -6.56 -8.08 4.39
CA SER A 28 -6.70 -7.91 5.84
C SER A 28 -5.35 -7.66 6.50
N VAL A 29 -5.35 -6.71 7.44
CA VAL A 29 -4.30 -6.53 8.45
C VAL A 29 -4.96 -6.65 9.81
N VAL A 30 -4.24 -7.25 10.75
CA VAL A 30 -4.71 -7.47 12.12
C VAL A 30 -3.62 -7.03 13.06
N ASP A 31 -3.96 -6.18 14.02
CA ASP A 31 -3.05 -5.86 15.11
C ASP A 31 -2.86 -7.08 16.00
N ASP A 32 -1.60 -7.43 16.27
CA ASP A 32 -1.27 -8.69 16.91
C ASP A 32 -1.78 -8.76 18.36
N ARG A 33 -1.69 -7.63 19.06
CA ARG A 33 -2.09 -7.49 20.45
C ARG A 33 -3.60 -7.52 20.57
N SER A 34 -4.25 -6.48 20.06
CA SER A 34 -5.67 -6.20 20.26
C SER A 34 -6.60 -7.02 19.38
N GLY A 35 -6.07 -7.61 18.29
CA GLY A 35 -6.89 -8.30 17.31
C GLY A 35 -7.83 -7.39 16.52
N VAL A 36 -7.69 -6.05 16.61
CA VAL A 36 -8.36 -5.11 15.71
C VAL A 36 -7.98 -5.47 14.28
N ALA A 37 -8.98 -5.51 13.40
CA ALA A 37 -8.77 -5.80 12.00
C ALA A 37 -9.22 -4.62 11.12
N TYR A 38 -8.43 -4.39 10.07
CA TYR A 38 -8.80 -3.56 8.93
C TYR A 38 -8.82 -4.43 7.68
N GLN A 39 -9.89 -4.37 6.90
CA GLN A 39 -10.07 -5.20 5.71
C GLN A 39 -10.67 -4.39 4.56
N GLU A 40 -10.29 -4.76 3.34
CA GLU A 40 -10.84 -4.17 2.11
C GLU A 40 -11.01 -5.26 1.04
N TYR A 41 -12.06 -5.12 0.24
CA TYR A 41 -12.24 -5.83 -1.02
C TYR A 41 -11.51 -5.11 -2.16
N HIS A 42 -10.84 -5.88 -3.00
CA HIS A 42 -10.26 -5.42 -4.26
C HIS A 42 -10.51 -6.45 -5.36
N CYS A 43 -11.00 -5.98 -6.51
CA CYS A 43 -11.07 -6.75 -7.73
C CYS A 43 -9.67 -6.89 -8.33
N VAL A 44 -9.17 -8.12 -8.41
CA VAL A 44 -7.80 -8.41 -8.88
C VAL A 44 -7.76 -9.56 -9.88
N TYR A 45 -6.75 -9.56 -10.74
CA TYR A 45 -6.42 -10.67 -11.66
C TYR A 45 -5.38 -11.64 -11.09
N GLY A 46 -4.95 -11.42 -9.85
CA GLY A 46 -3.93 -12.19 -9.15
C GLY A 46 -3.41 -11.41 -7.95
N GLU A 47 -2.41 -11.95 -7.26
CA GLU A 47 -1.70 -11.21 -6.22
C GLU A 47 -0.71 -10.25 -6.85
N ASP A 48 -1.12 -8.99 -7.03
CA ASP A 48 -0.26 -7.92 -7.53
C ASP A 48 0.23 -7.00 -6.40
N ALA A 49 1.39 -6.38 -6.59
CA ALA A 49 2.01 -5.53 -5.58
C ALA A 49 1.34 -4.16 -5.46
N GLU A 50 0.72 -3.66 -6.53
CA GLU A 50 0.04 -2.36 -6.57
C GLU A 50 -1.14 -2.36 -5.59
N THR A 51 -2.04 -3.33 -5.74
CA THR A 51 -3.21 -3.49 -4.88
C THR A 51 -2.81 -3.74 -3.43
N ALA A 52 -1.80 -4.58 -3.19
CA ALA A 52 -1.30 -4.85 -1.85
C ALA A 52 -0.70 -3.61 -1.17
N LEU A 53 0.08 -2.81 -1.91
CA LEU A 53 0.65 -1.56 -1.40
C LEU A 53 -0.42 -0.49 -1.16
N ARG A 54 -1.41 -0.37 -2.05
CA ARG A 54 -2.56 0.52 -1.88
C ARG A 54 -3.38 0.14 -0.63
N PHE A 55 -3.67 -1.15 -0.44
CA PHE A 55 -4.32 -1.65 0.77
C PHE A 55 -3.52 -1.30 2.03
N LEU A 56 -2.20 -1.54 2.01
CA LEU A 56 -1.33 -1.23 3.15
C LEU A 56 -1.33 0.26 3.47
N PHE A 57 -1.25 1.13 2.46
CA PHE A 57 -1.39 2.57 2.64
C PHE A 57 -2.70 2.91 3.37
N ASN A 58 -3.85 2.46 2.86
CA ASN A 58 -5.15 2.75 3.46
C ASN A 58 -5.25 2.22 4.90
N SER A 59 -4.64 1.07 5.17
CA SER A 59 -4.65 0.47 6.50
C SER A 59 -3.87 1.29 7.53
N MET A 60 -2.80 1.98 7.11
CA MET A 60 -1.96 2.83 7.96
C MET A 60 -2.43 4.30 7.96
N ALA A 61 -3.11 4.76 6.93
CA ALA A 61 -3.63 6.12 6.84
C ALA A 61 -4.79 6.36 7.83
N PRO A 62 -5.03 7.62 8.25
CA PRO A 62 -6.24 7.99 8.97
C PRO A 62 -7.49 7.54 8.22
N LYS A 63 -8.45 6.93 8.93
CA LYS A 63 -9.70 6.47 8.32
C LYS A 63 -10.66 7.65 8.15
N ALA A 64 -11.46 7.60 7.10
CA ALA A 64 -12.47 8.64 6.83
C ALA A 64 -13.58 8.67 7.88
N ASP A 65 -13.88 7.53 8.51
CA ASP A 65 -14.80 7.45 9.64
C ASP A 65 -14.02 7.69 10.95
N PRO A 66 -14.23 8.83 11.63
CA PRO A 66 -13.49 9.17 12.85
C PRO A 66 -13.82 8.24 14.03
N SER A 67 -14.93 7.48 13.96
CA SER A 67 -15.23 6.44 14.96
C SER A 67 -14.30 5.23 14.85
N PHE A 68 -13.47 5.16 13.80
CA PHE A 68 -12.46 4.13 13.64
C PHE A 68 -11.04 4.71 13.77
N PRO A 69 -10.49 4.79 14.99
CA PRO A 69 -9.21 5.44 15.23
C PRO A 69 -7.99 4.63 14.77
N PHE A 70 -8.18 3.42 14.25
CA PHE A 70 -7.11 2.52 13.84
C PHE A 70 -6.29 3.08 12.68
N GLN A 71 -5.04 3.43 12.94
CA GLN A 71 -4.11 4.02 11.98
C GLN A 71 -2.65 3.86 12.45
N GLY A 72 -1.72 4.28 11.60
CA GLY A 72 -0.31 4.39 11.89
C GLY A 72 0.55 3.30 11.26
N ARG A 73 1.82 3.64 11.06
CA ARG A 73 2.84 2.73 10.53
C ARG A 73 3.37 1.81 11.64
N PRO A 74 3.22 0.48 11.49
CA PRO A 74 3.81 -0.44 12.45
C PRO A 74 5.33 -0.44 12.36
N LYS A 75 6.01 -0.84 13.45
CA LYS A 75 7.47 -1.10 13.40
C LYS A 75 7.79 -2.36 12.59
N LEU A 76 6.91 -3.35 12.64
CA LEU A 76 7.06 -4.64 11.99
C LEU A 76 5.74 -5.09 11.34
N ILE A 77 5.80 -5.53 10.09
CA ILE A 77 4.70 -6.25 9.42
C ILE A 77 5.07 -7.72 9.28
N TYR A 78 4.18 -8.59 9.74
CA TYR A 78 4.28 -10.03 9.47
C TYR A 78 3.33 -10.40 8.34
N LEU A 79 3.84 -11.05 7.30
CA LEU A 79 3.06 -11.46 6.14
C LEU A 79 3.41 -12.88 5.69
N ASP A 80 2.53 -13.48 4.91
CA ASP A 80 2.80 -14.76 4.27
C ASP A 80 3.94 -14.61 3.24
N ASN A 81 4.64 -15.71 2.95
CA ASN A 81 5.74 -15.74 1.97
C ASN A 81 5.20 -15.74 0.52
N GLY A 82 4.37 -14.75 0.22
CA GLY A 82 3.76 -14.53 -1.08
C GLY A 82 4.66 -13.76 -2.05
N PRO A 83 4.28 -13.68 -3.34
CA PRO A 83 5.01 -12.97 -4.38
C PRO A 83 5.21 -11.49 -4.05
N VAL A 84 4.25 -10.83 -3.40
CA VAL A 84 4.31 -9.40 -3.03
C VAL A 84 5.54 -9.10 -2.18
N ALA A 85 5.81 -9.90 -1.14
CA ALA A 85 6.93 -9.68 -0.21
C ALA A 85 8.31 -9.74 -0.90
N LYS A 86 8.39 -10.43 -2.04
CA LYS A 86 9.63 -10.63 -2.80
C LYS A 86 9.87 -9.52 -3.82
N ARG A 87 8.87 -8.68 -4.11
CA ARG A 87 8.99 -7.59 -5.09
C ARG A 87 9.87 -6.47 -4.56
N ARG A 88 10.77 -5.96 -5.40
CA ARG A 88 11.65 -4.83 -5.06
C ARG A 88 10.86 -3.59 -4.64
N VAL A 89 9.80 -3.24 -5.37
CA VAL A 89 8.96 -2.07 -5.05
C VAL A 89 8.38 -2.15 -3.63
N PHE A 90 7.94 -3.34 -3.20
CA PHE A 90 7.45 -3.56 -1.83
C PHE A 90 8.56 -3.30 -0.80
N GLN A 91 9.75 -3.88 -1.01
CA GLN A 91 10.89 -3.72 -0.10
C GLN A 91 11.36 -2.26 -0.02
N SER A 92 11.38 -1.55 -1.14
CA SER A 92 11.72 -0.13 -1.20
C SER A 92 10.74 0.72 -0.40
N VAL A 93 9.43 0.48 -0.56
CA VAL A 93 8.40 1.19 0.21
C VAL A 93 8.52 0.90 1.70
N MET A 94 8.68 -0.36 2.10
CA MET A 94 8.83 -0.71 3.53
C MET A 94 10.06 -0.03 4.17
N ARG A 95 11.21 -0.03 3.47
CA ARG A 95 12.42 0.68 3.94
C ARG A 95 12.21 2.18 4.05
N ALA A 96 11.64 2.81 3.02
CA ALA A 96 11.37 4.25 3.02
C ALA A 96 10.39 4.67 4.13
N LEU A 97 9.47 3.77 4.49
CA LEU A 97 8.55 3.95 5.61
C LEU A 97 9.15 3.53 6.96
N GLY A 98 10.40 3.05 7.03
CA GLY A 98 11.00 2.55 8.27
C GLY A 98 10.15 1.44 8.92
N ILE A 99 9.63 0.53 8.11
CA ILE A 99 8.83 -0.62 8.51
C ILE A 99 9.66 -1.88 8.24
N GLU A 100 9.98 -2.63 9.28
CA GLU A 100 10.54 -3.96 9.13
C GLU A 100 9.45 -4.92 8.64
N TRP A 101 9.82 -5.96 7.89
CA TRP A 101 8.88 -7.00 7.53
C TRP A 101 9.47 -8.38 7.70
N GLN A 102 8.63 -9.34 8.07
CA GLN A 102 8.98 -10.74 8.21
C GLN A 102 8.01 -11.61 7.43
N THR A 103 8.56 -12.53 6.65
CA THR A 103 7.80 -13.57 5.98
C THR A 103 7.88 -14.88 6.75
N HIS A 104 6.83 -15.70 6.71
CA HIS A 104 6.86 -17.03 7.30
C HIS A 104 8.06 -17.86 6.79
N ILE A 105 8.95 -18.23 7.70
CA ILE A 105 10.06 -19.16 7.44
C ILE A 105 9.53 -20.57 7.69
N PRO A 106 9.55 -21.48 6.68
CA PRO A 106 9.16 -22.86 6.89
C PRO A 106 10.08 -23.52 7.93
N ALA A 107 9.57 -24.52 8.65
CA ALA A 107 10.36 -25.27 9.62
C ALA A 107 11.67 -25.79 8.98
N SER A 108 12.81 -25.61 9.66
CA SER A 108 14.02 -26.31 9.27
C SER A 108 13.76 -27.82 9.37
N LYS A 109 14.30 -28.60 8.42
CA LYS A 109 14.24 -30.06 8.44
C LYS A 109 14.83 -30.65 9.75
N ASP A 110 15.65 -29.88 10.45
CA ASP A 110 16.37 -30.30 11.66
C ASP A 110 15.64 -30.01 12.99
N GLY A 111 14.38 -29.53 12.96
CA GLY A 111 13.51 -29.45 14.15
C GLY A 111 13.92 -28.45 15.24
N THR A 112 15.03 -27.74 15.09
CA THR A 112 15.57 -26.78 16.09
C THR A 112 14.83 -25.46 16.16
N ARG A 113 13.93 -25.16 15.22
CA ARG A 113 13.20 -23.88 15.14
C ARG A 113 11.69 -24.12 15.14
N THR A 114 11.05 -23.98 16.30
CA THR A 114 9.59 -24.03 16.44
C THR A 114 8.98 -22.80 15.76
N THR A 115 8.00 -23.01 14.89
CA THR A 115 7.33 -21.92 14.18
C THR A 115 6.50 -21.07 15.15
N ALA A 116 6.61 -19.74 15.04
CA ALA A 116 5.62 -18.86 15.63
C ALA A 116 4.25 -19.14 14.96
N ARG A 117 3.19 -19.20 15.77
CA ARG A 117 1.83 -19.63 15.38
C ARG A 117 1.06 -18.55 14.60
N SER A 118 1.70 -17.91 13.63
CA SER A 118 1.19 -16.72 12.94
C SER A 118 0.07 -17.04 11.93
N LYS A 119 0.05 -18.25 11.37
CA LYS A 119 -0.84 -18.65 10.26
C LYS A 119 -2.34 -18.56 10.58
N GLY A 120 -2.73 -18.68 11.85
CA GLY A 120 -4.14 -18.63 12.27
C GLY A 120 -4.68 -17.25 12.65
N LYS A 121 -3.83 -16.21 12.71
CA LYS A 121 -4.23 -14.88 13.23
C LYS A 121 -5.05 -14.07 12.23
N VAL A 122 -4.65 -14.12 10.95
CA VAL A 122 -5.39 -13.47 9.84
C VAL A 122 -6.53 -14.33 9.30
N GLU A 123 -6.42 -15.66 9.41
CA GLU A 123 -7.44 -16.59 8.90
C GLU A 123 -8.78 -16.48 9.64
N ARG A 124 -8.75 -16.22 10.95
CA ARG A 124 -9.95 -16.03 11.77
C ARG A 124 -10.78 -14.81 11.35
N PRO A 125 -10.21 -13.58 11.25
CA PRO A 125 -10.93 -12.43 10.72
C PRO A 125 -11.57 -12.66 9.35
N PHE A 126 -10.86 -13.32 8.41
CA PHE A 126 -11.43 -13.66 7.11
C PHE A 126 -12.65 -14.55 7.26
N ARG A 127 -12.55 -15.61 8.07
CA ARG A 127 -13.65 -16.52 8.33
C ARG A 127 -14.85 -15.82 8.96
N THR A 128 -14.61 -14.97 9.96
CA THR A 128 -15.68 -14.21 10.63
C THR A 128 -16.39 -13.26 9.66
N VAL A 129 -15.66 -12.58 8.77
CA VAL A 129 -16.28 -11.73 7.74
C VAL A 129 -17.13 -12.56 6.79
N LYS A 130 -16.62 -13.69 6.30
CA LYS A 130 -17.36 -14.60 5.42
C LYS A 130 -18.65 -15.13 6.06
N GLU A 131 -18.54 -15.64 7.29
CA GLU A 131 -19.66 -16.27 7.99
C GLU A 131 -20.72 -15.27 8.48
N ALA A 132 -20.32 -14.07 8.89
CA ALA A 132 -21.24 -13.10 9.50
C ALA A 132 -21.64 -11.94 8.58
N HIS A 133 -20.73 -11.43 7.77
CA HIS A 133 -20.98 -10.27 6.92
C HIS A 133 -21.36 -10.69 5.49
N GLU A 134 -20.56 -11.55 4.84
CA GLU A 134 -20.82 -11.95 3.45
C GLU A 134 -22.09 -12.78 3.31
N THR A 135 -22.55 -13.46 4.37
CA THR A 135 -23.85 -14.15 4.40
C THR A 135 -25.03 -13.21 4.16
N LEU A 136 -24.91 -11.92 4.51
CA LEU A 136 -25.94 -10.92 4.22
C LEU A 136 -26.08 -10.66 2.71
N TYR A 137 -25.05 -10.97 1.93
CA TYR A 137 -25.09 -10.79 0.48
C TYR A 137 -25.95 -11.82 -0.25
N HIS A 138 -26.46 -12.85 0.44
CA HIS A 138 -27.53 -13.70 -0.08
C HIS A 138 -28.84 -12.93 -0.27
N PHE A 139 -29.05 -11.87 0.52
CA PHE A 139 -30.23 -11.01 0.40
C PHE A 139 -29.99 -9.87 -0.59
N HIS A 140 -28.86 -9.16 -0.44
CA HIS A 140 -28.50 -8.04 -1.31
C HIS A 140 -27.00 -8.02 -1.56
N LYS A 141 -26.61 -8.23 -2.82
CA LYS A 141 -25.20 -8.15 -3.23
C LYS A 141 -24.80 -6.71 -3.47
N PRO A 142 -23.55 -6.33 -3.16
CA PRO A 142 -23.02 -5.04 -3.59
C PRO A 142 -22.86 -5.03 -5.12
N GLU A 143 -23.28 -3.93 -5.75
CA GLU A 143 -23.13 -3.71 -7.20
C GLU A 143 -21.68 -3.36 -7.55
N THR A 144 -20.97 -2.69 -6.66
CA THR A 144 -19.61 -2.16 -6.89
C THR A 144 -18.65 -2.50 -5.76
N GLU A 145 -17.36 -2.51 -6.06
CA GLU A 145 -16.29 -2.68 -5.06
C GLU A 145 -16.35 -1.60 -3.96
N ALA A 146 -16.64 -0.35 -4.33
CA ALA A 146 -16.77 0.75 -3.38
C ALA A 146 -17.91 0.53 -2.39
N GLN A 147 -19.06 0.05 -2.87
CA GLN A 147 -20.20 -0.27 -2.02
C GLN A 147 -19.90 -1.47 -1.11
N ALA A 148 -19.24 -2.51 -1.63
CA ALA A 148 -18.81 -3.65 -0.82
C ALA A 148 -17.88 -3.20 0.32
N ASN A 149 -16.92 -2.32 0.02
CA ASN A 149 -16.01 -1.75 1.02
C ASN A 149 -16.70 -0.84 2.03
N GLU A 150 -17.68 -0.03 1.61
CA GLU A 150 -18.47 0.79 2.52
C GLU A 150 -19.22 -0.09 3.54
N TRP A 151 -19.87 -1.16 3.08
CA TRP A 151 -20.60 -2.09 3.94
C TRP A 151 -19.65 -2.86 4.87
N LEU A 152 -18.50 -3.30 4.35
CA LEU A 152 -17.48 -3.97 5.13
C LEU A 152 -16.92 -3.07 6.23
N LEU A 153 -16.58 -1.82 5.90
CA LEU A 153 -16.06 -0.85 6.86
C LEU A 153 -17.06 -0.66 8.01
N ARG A 154 -18.34 -0.47 7.70
CA ARG A 154 -19.40 -0.34 8.72
C ARG A 154 -19.48 -1.57 9.61
N TYR A 155 -19.41 -2.76 9.04
CA TYR A 155 -19.38 -4.01 9.81
C TYR A 155 -18.14 -4.10 10.71
N LEU A 156 -16.96 -3.71 10.22
CA LEU A 156 -15.74 -3.70 11.00
C LEU A 156 -15.84 -2.74 12.20
N VAL A 157 -16.32 -1.53 11.97
CA VAL A 157 -16.42 -0.46 12.98
C VAL A 157 -17.49 -0.76 14.02
N ARG A 158 -18.69 -1.18 13.60
CA ARG A 158 -19.85 -1.33 14.49
C ARG A 158 -19.96 -2.71 15.12
N THR A 159 -19.38 -3.73 14.50
CA THR A 159 -19.58 -5.11 14.94
C THR A 159 -18.27 -5.81 15.24
N TYR A 160 -17.39 -5.98 14.26
CA TYR A 160 -16.20 -6.84 14.45
C TYR A 160 -15.24 -6.30 15.51
N ASN A 161 -14.85 -5.02 15.42
CA ASN A 161 -13.88 -4.42 16.35
C ASN A 161 -14.48 -4.09 17.73
N GLN A 162 -15.82 -4.09 17.85
CA GLN A 162 -16.54 -3.94 19.11
C GLN A 162 -16.69 -5.26 19.89
N GLN A 163 -16.46 -6.41 19.25
CA GLN A 163 -16.48 -7.69 19.94
C GLN A 163 -15.37 -7.77 20.99
N THR A 164 -15.65 -8.49 22.08
CA THR A 164 -14.72 -8.71 23.20
C THR A 164 -13.38 -9.28 22.72
N HIS A 165 -12.30 -8.75 23.28
CA HIS A 165 -10.95 -9.24 23.08
C HIS A 165 -10.82 -10.70 23.54
N ARG A 166 -9.92 -11.46 22.91
CA ARG A 166 -9.76 -12.91 23.18
C ARG A 166 -9.27 -13.23 24.59
N ALA A 167 -8.66 -12.26 25.28
CA ALA A 167 -8.01 -12.45 26.58
C ALA A 167 -8.26 -11.30 27.56
N GLU A 168 -8.78 -10.16 27.11
CA GLU A 168 -8.97 -8.97 27.94
C GLU A 168 -10.47 -8.67 28.07
N PRO A 169 -10.92 -8.05 29.17
CA PRO A 169 -12.33 -7.72 29.41
C PRO A 169 -12.79 -6.45 28.65
N LEU A 170 -12.10 -6.08 27.57
CA LEU A 170 -12.36 -4.91 26.73
C LEU A 170 -12.76 -5.37 25.32
N SER A 171 -13.39 -4.50 24.53
CA SER A 171 -13.47 -4.72 23.08
C SER A 171 -12.07 -4.65 22.45
N ARG A 172 -11.93 -5.21 21.23
CA ARG A 172 -10.65 -5.13 20.50
C ARG A 172 -10.22 -3.68 20.30
N ILE A 173 -11.16 -2.80 19.93
CA ILE A 173 -10.83 -1.39 19.67
C ILE A 173 -10.45 -0.64 20.95
N GLU A 174 -11.12 -0.90 22.08
CA GLU A 174 -10.73 -0.33 23.37
C GLU A 174 -9.35 -0.82 23.83
N ASP A 175 -9.05 -2.11 23.66
CA ASP A 175 -7.71 -2.64 23.93
C ASP A 175 -6.64 -1.97 23.07
N TRP A 176 -6.93 -1.71 21.79
CA TRP A 176 -6.02 -0.98 20.91
C TRP A 176 -5.78 0.46 21.37
N ILE A 177 -6.86 1.21 21.65
CA ILE A 177 -6.80 2.61 22.11
C ILE A 177 -6.00 2.73 23.41
N THR A 178 -6.25 1.83 24.36
CA THR A 178 -5.61 1.85 25.69
C THR A 178 -4.12 1.50 25.65
N HIS A 179 -3.65 0.84 24.59
CA HIS A 179 -2.27 0.40 24.42
C HIS A 179 -1.52 1.11 23.30
N VAL A 180 -2.04 2.24 22.81
CA VAL A 180 -1.26 3.16 21.97
C VAL A 180 0.00 3.58 22.74
N PRO A 181 1.20 3.52 22.14
CA PRO A 181 2.43 3.92 22.81
C PRO A 181 2.35 5.36 23.33
N THR A 182 2.98 5.62 24.48
CA THR A 182 3.06 6.96 25.06
C THR A 182 3.75 7.96 24.12
N GLU A 183 4.68 7.47 23.31
CA GLU A 183 5.36 8.27 22.29
C GLU A 183 4.42 8.66 21.12
N GLY A 184 3.25 8.02 20.98
CA GLY A 184 2.28 8.27 19.93
C GLY A 184 2.25 7.26 18.79
N ILE A 185 1.21 7.39 17.97
CA ILE A 185 1.02 6.66 16.73
C ILE A 185 1.99 7.23 15.68
N ARG A 186 2.78 6.36 15.05
CA ARG A 186 3.66 6.74 13.93
C ARG A 186 2.80 7.08 12.71
N GLU A 187 2.67 8.36 12.38
CA GLU A 187 1.84 8.84 11.28
C GLU A 187 2.29 8.26 9.94
N MET A 188 1.33 8.01 9.05
CA MET A 188 1.60 7.63 7.66
C MET A 188 2.05 8.85 6.83
N CYS A 189 2.87 8.64 5.80
CA CYS A 189 3.21 9.71 4.86
C CYS A 189 2.00 10.11 3.99
N SER A 190 2.11 11.24 3.29
CA SER A 190 1.11 11.62 2.28
C SER A 190 1.07 10.61 1.13
N TRP A 191 -0.06 10.57 0.42
CA TRP A 191 -0.20 9.71 -0.77
C TRP A 191 0.86 10.02 -1.82
N ASP A 192 1.12 11.30 -2.11
CA ASP A 192 2.14 11.71 -3.09
C ASP A 192 3.54 11.22 -2.69
N GLN A 193 3.88 11.30 -1.40
CA GLN A 193 5.15 10.79 -0.91
C GLN A 193 5.23 9.26 -0.99
N PHE A 194 4.12 8.56 -0.75
CA PHE A 194 4.04 7.12 -0.93
C PHE A 194 4.25 6.70 -2.39
N CYS A 195 3.66 7.43 -3.35
CA CYS A 195 3.87 7.21 -4.79
C CYS A 195 5.35 7.34 -5.19
N ARG A 196 6.08 8.31 -4.62
CA ARG A 196 7.52 8.49 -4.85
C ARG A 196 8.36 7.29 -4.44
N PHE A 197 7.93 6.56 -3.40
CA PHE A 197 8.59 5.34 -2.92
C PHE A 197 8.21 4.12 -3.75
N ALA A 198 6.96 4.05 -4.21
CA ALA A 198 6.40 2.95 -4.97
C ALA A 198 6.75 3.05 -6.46
N ARG A 199 8.05 2.97 -6.78
CA ARG A 199 8.52 2.90 -8.17
C ARG A 199 9.16 1.55 -8.52
N GLU A 200 8.80 0.99 -9.68
CA GLU A 200 9.35 -0.27 -10.17
C GLU A 200 10.63 -0.02 -10.99
N PRO A 201 11.78 -0.59 -10.57
CA PRO A 201 13.05 -0.36 -11.26
C PRO A 201 13.20 -1.25 -12.50
N GLU A 202 13.56 -0.64 -13.63
CA GLU A 202 13.89 -1.31 -14.89
C GLU A 202 15.24 -0.80 -15.41
N ARG A 203 16.22 -1.70 -15.55
CA ARG A 203 17.53 -1.32 -16.10
C ARG A 203 17.46 -1.31 -17.63
N ARG A 204 17.81 -0.19 -18.25
CA ARG A 204 17.76 -0.02 -19.71
C ARG A 204 19.00 0.71 -20.21
N LYS A 205 19.40 0.45 -21.46
CA LYS A 205 20.43 1.22 -22.15
C LYS A 205 19.78 2.40 -22.85
N VAL A 206 20.32 3.60 -22.65
CA VAL A 206 19.84 4.83 -23.31
C VAL A 206 20.46 4.91 -24.71
N GLY A 207 19.67 5.37 -25.67
CA GLY A 207 20.15 5.67 -27.02
C GLY A 207 21.26 6.74 -27.02
N PRO A 208 22.07 6.81 -28.07
CA PRO A 208 23.07 7.88 -28.24
C PRO A 208 22.42 9.28 -28.39
N ASP A 209 21.10 9.32 -28.64
CA ASP A 209 20.26 10.51 -28.70
C ASP A 209 19.58 10.85 -27.36
N ALA A 210 20.06 10.28 -26.24
CA ALA A 210 19.50 10.44 -24.89
C ALA A 210 18.04 9.99 -24.76
N ARG A 211 17.57 9.11 -25.65
CA ARG A 211 16.18 8.65 -25.66
C ARG A 211 16.05 7.16 -25.33
N ILE A 212 14.90 6.84 -24.76
CA ILE A 212 14.45 5.46 -24.55
C ILE A 212 13.06 5.30 -25.17
N THR A 213 12.79 4.12 -25.71
CA THR A 213 11.45 3.77 -26.23
C THR A 213 10.96 2.53 -25.50
N THR A 214 9.83 2.64 -24.81
CA THR A 214 9.18 1.56 -24.06
C THR A 214 7.72 1.47 -24.49
N ASP A 215 7.27 0.29 -24.89
CA ASP A 215 5.88 0.04 -25.34
C ASP A 215 5.37 1.01 -26.41
N GLY A 216 6.28 1.46 -27.28
CA GLY A 216 5.98 2.41 -28.36
C GLY A 216 5.93 3.88 -27.92
N THR A 217 6.16 4.18 -26.64
CA THR A 217 6.28 5.54 -26.10
C THR A 217 7.75 5.90 -25.92
N ALA A 218 8.16 7.05 -26.44
CA ALA A 218 9.51 7.56 -26.33
C ALA A 218 9.62 8.59 -25.19
N TYR A 219 10.70 8.50 -24.42
CA TYR A 219 11.06 9.44 -23.35
C TYR A 219 12.45 9.99 -23.62
N GLU A 220 12.64 11.26 -23.33
CA GLU A 220 13.92 11.95 -23.41
C GLU A 220 14.48 12.10 -21.99
N LEU A 221 15.71 11.63 -21.81
CA LEU A 221 16.47 11.66 -20.56
C LEU A 221 17.56 12.73 -20.63
N GLU A 222 18.37 12.84 -19.58
CA GLU A 222 19.49 13.78 -19.59
C GLU A 222 20.56 13.38 -20.62
N PRO A 223 21.19 14.36 -21.30
CA PRO A 223 22.24 14.09 -22.29
C PRO A 223 23.42 13.27 -21.75
N GLU A 224 23.73 13.43 -20.46
CA GLU A 224 24.81 12.72 -19.77
C GLU A 224 24.58 11.21 -19.70
N MET A 225 23.33 10.77 -19.81
CA MET A 225 22.96 9.35 -19.79
C MET A 225 23.10 8.70 -21.17
N ALA A 226 23.37 9.46 -22.23
CA ALA A 226 23.34 8.98 -23.61
C ALA A 226 24.38 7.87 -23.86
N GLY A 227 23.91 6.72 -24.34
CA GLY A 227 24.77 5.56 -24.63
C GLY A 227 25.10 4.69 -23.42
N ASP A 228 24.71 5.09 -22.21
CA ASP A 228 24.97 4.36 -20.96
C ASP A 228 23.74 3.60 -20.44
N TYR A 229 23.95 2.82 -19.37
CA TYR A 229 22.88 2.09 -18.69
C TYR A 229 22.36 2.90 -17.51
N VAL A 230 21.04 3.08 -17.48
CA VAL A 230 20.31 3.76 -16.39
C VAL A 230 19.32 2.81 -15.74
N VAL A 231 18.89 3.13 -14.52
CA VAL A 231 17.76 2.48 -13.87
C VAL A 231 16.54 3.39 -13.96
N LEU A 232 15.58 2.99 -14.78
CA LEU A 232 14.29 3.66 -14.90
C LEU A 232 13.42 3.29 -13.71
N LEU A 233 12.75 4.27 -13.12
CA LEU A 233 11.89 4.11 -11.95
C LEU A 233 10.48 4.49 -12.38
N TRP A 234 9.70 3.49 -12.78
CA TRP A 234 8.31 3.67 -13.21
C TRP A 234 7.39 3.83 -12.01
N GLY A 235 6.56 4.87 -11.99
CA GLY A 235 5.51 5.01 -10.98
C GLY A 235 4.55 3.83 -11.00
N LEU A 236 4.25 3.25 -9.82
CA LEU A 236 3.23 2.22 -9.69
C LEU A 236 1.81 2.82 -9.64
N PHE A 237 1.70 4.09 -9.22
CA PHE A 237 0.43 4.79 -9.00
C PHE A 237 0.31 6.09 -9.80
N ASP A 238 1.31 6.43 -10.62
CA ASP A 238 1.38 7.65 -11.42
C ASP A 238 2.05 7.38 -12.78
N ASP A 239 1.92 8.35 -13.69
CA ASP A 239 2.53 8.30 -15.04
C ASP A 239 3.95 8.90 -15.06
N GLU A 240 4.57 9.18 -13.90
CA GLU A 240 5.87 9.82 -13.85
C GLU A 240 7.00 8.78 -13.99
N LEU A 241 7.97 9.11 -14.83
CA LEU A 241 9.20 8.35 -14.97
C LEU A 241 10.35 9.11 -14.30
N HIS A 242 11.09 8.44 -13.42
CA HIS A 242 12.39 8.95 -12.97
C HIS A 242 13.52 8.06 -13.49
N ALA A 243 14.72 8.61 -13.61
CA ALA A 243 15.91 7.85 -13.94
C ALA A 243 16.91 7.93 -12.79
N GLU A 244 17.57 6.83 -12.47
CA GLU A 244 18.72 6.80 -11.58
C GLU A 244 19.98 6.52 -12.40
N PHE A 245 20.95 7.41 -12.28
CA PHE A 245 22.24 7.37 -12.98
C PHE A 245 23.32 7.88 -12.03
N ASP A 246 24.45 7.15 -11.93
CA ASP A 246 25.55 7.45 -11.02
C ASP A 246 25.18 7.71 -9.54
N GLY A 247 24.08 7.11 -9.08
CA GLY A 247 23.58 7.24 -7.71
C GLY A 247 22.71 8.48 -7.48
N GLU A 248 22.51 9.30 -8.51
CA GLU A 248 21.61 10.43 -8.50
C GLU A 248 20.29 10.11 -9.21
N ARG A 249 19.23 10.81 -8.81
CA ARG A 249 17.88 10.59 -9.32
C ARG A 249 17.38 11.81 -10.08
N PHE A 250 17.06 11.60 -11.36
CA PHE A 250 16.64 12.59 -12.33
C PHE A 250 15.16 12.43 -12.68
N GLY A 251 14.57 13.52 -13.19
CA GLY A 251 13.15 13.58 -13.59
C GLY A 251 12.28 14.46 -12.67
N PRO A 252 10.96 14.44 -12.86
CA PRO A 252 10.21 13.51 -13.72
C PRO A 252 10.44 13.75 -15.22
N HIS A 253 10.56 12.66 -15.97
CA HIS A 253 10.62 12.65 -17.44
C HIS A 253 9.23 12.36 -18.01
N TYR A 254 8.84 13.12 -19.03
CA TYR A 254 7.55 13.00 -19.69
C TYR A 254 7.70 12.45 -21.12
N PRO A 255 6.68 11.75 -21.64
CA PRO A 255 6.76 11.17 -22.98
C PRO A 255 6.84 12.26 -24.04
N VAL A 256 7.81 12.13 -24.96
CA VAL A 256 8.02 13.04 -26.09
C VAL A 256 7.27 12.59 -27.34
N SER A 257 6.97 11.30 -27.48
CA SER A 257 6.15 10.77 -28.57
C SER A 257 5.58 9.38 -28.25
N GLY A 258 4.59 8.94 -29.04
CA GLY A 258 3.94 7.63 -28.88
C GLY A 258 2.56 7.69 -28.21
N PRO A 259 1.90 6.53 -28.02
CA PRO A 259 0.63 6.46 -27.33
C PRO A 259 0.79 6.92 -25.88
N ILE A 260 -0.25 7.56 -25.36
CA ILE A 260 -0.34 7.90 -23.94
C ILE A 260 -0.24 6.58 -23.13
N PRO A 261 0.65 6.48 -22.12
CA PRO A 261 0.78 5.30 -21.28
C PRO A 261 -0.58 4.83 -20.72
N GLN A 262 -0.85 3.53 -20.79
CA GLN A 262 -2.19 2.96 -20.63
C GLN A 262 -2.66 2.78 -19.18
N HIS A 263 -1.86 3.15 -18.16
CA HIS A 263 -2.29 3.10 -16.75
C HIS A 263 -3.20 4.26 -16.34
N ARG A 264 -3.70 5.04 -17.30
CA ARG A 264 -4.66 6.11 -17.04
C ARG A 264 -6.02 5.58 -16.58
N TYR A 265 -6.29 5.74 -15.28
CA TYR A 265 -7.63 6.02 -14.79
C TYR A 265 -8.16 7.32 -15.38
N ARG A 266 -8.72 7.26 -16.59
CA ARG A 266 -9.68 8.28 -17.04
C ARG A 266 -11.00 7.98 -16.33
N ALA A 267 -11.45 8.90 -15.48
CA ALA A 267 -12.85 8.91 -15.07
C ALA A 267 -13.72 9.06 -16.33
N PHE A 268 -14.41 7.99 -16.71
CA PHE A 268 -15.30 8.02 -17.87
C PHE A 268 -16.51 8.90 -17.58
N LYS A 269 -16.91 9.68 -18.59
CA LYS A 269 -18.16 10.44 -18.57
C LYS A 269 -19.32 9.45 -18.59
N ARG A 270 -20.27 9.59 -17.67
CA ARG A 270 -21.45 8.70 -17.52
C ARG A 270 -22.11 8.42 -18.87
N SER A 271 -22.35 7.15 -19.14
CA SER A 271 -22.97 6.66 -20.37
C SER A 271 -24.50 6.60 -20.25
N LYS A 272 -25.21 6.48 -21.38
CA LYS A 272 -26.67 6.25 -21.38
C LYS A 272 -27.08 4.92 -20.73
N ALA A 273 -26.13 3.97 -20.61
CA ALA A 273 -26.34 2.73 -19.87
C ALA A 273 -26.36 3.00 -18.35
N ASP A 274 -25.51 3.89 -17.84
CA ASP A 274 -25.49 4.30 -16.43
C ASP A 274 -26.78 5.03 -16.01
N GLU A 275 -27.33 5.86 -16.90
CA GLU A 275 -28.63 6.52 -16.68
C GLU A 275 -29.79 5.51 -16.67
N ARG A 276 -29.71 4.48 -17.52
CA ARG A 276 -30.69 3.38 -17.52
C ARG A 276 -30.59 2.55 -16.24
N SER A 277 -29.38 2.27 -15.75
CA SER A 277 -29.16 1.60 -14.47
C SER A 277 -29.63 2.42 -13.28
N ALA A 278 -29.48 3.76 -13.31
CA ALA A 278 -30.06 4.65 -12.29
C ALA A 278 -31.61 4.64 -12.30
N ARG A 279 -32.22 4.52 -13.48
CA ARG A 279 -33.68 4.42 -13.63
C ARG A 279 -34.22 3.06 -13.21
N ILE A 280 -33.48 1.98 -13.45
CA ILE A 280 -33.77 0.64 -12.94
C ILE A 280 -33.63 0.63 -11.41
N ARG A 281 -32.62 1.33 -10.84
CA ARG A 281 -32.47 1.56 -9.39
C ARG A 281 -33.68 2.24 -8.75
N SER A 282 -34.17 3.33 -9.33
CA SER A 282 -35.40 4.01 -8.84
C SER A 282 -36.64 3.12 -8.88
N LEU A 283 -36.70 2.17 -9.81
CA LEU A 283 -37.81 1.22 -9.93
C LEU A 283 -37.65 0.03 -8.96
N ALA A 284 -36.42 -0.38 -8.69
CA ALA A 284 -36.08 -1.46 -7.76
C ALA A 284 -36.23 -1.01 -6.29
N GLU A 285 -35.95 0.26 -5.97
CA GLU A 285 -36.25 0.90 -4.67
C GLU A 285 -37.73 0.77 -4.28
N GLN A 286 -38.63 0.60 -5.24
CA GLN A 286 -40.06 0.47 -5.00
C GLN A 286 -40.51 -0.98 -4.68
N LEU A 287 -39.65 -1.98 -4.83
CA LEU A 287 -40.09 -3.39 -4.91
C LEU A 287 -39.29 -4.41 -4.06
N GLY A 288 -38.35 -4.00 -3.21
CA GLY A 288 -37.52 -4.93 -2.41
C GLY A 288 -37.40 -4.56 -0.93
N LEU A 289 -37.11 -5.55 -0.07
CA LEU A 289 -36.77 -5.35 1.34
C LEU A 289 -35.69 -4.27 1.49
N PRO A 290 -35.78 -3.40 2.49
CA PRO A 290 -35.05 -2.13 2.45
C PRO A 290 -33.54 -2.33 2.63
N ILE A 291 -32.77 -1.69 1.76
CA ILE A 291 -31.29 -1.56 1.81
C ILE A 291 -30.82 -1.03 3.18
N THR A 292 -31.72 -0.41 3.96
CA THR A 292 -31.51 0.11 5.31
C THR A 292 -30.90 -0.88 6.29
N ALA A 293 -31.11 -2.20 6.12
CA ALA A 293 -30.47 -3.22 6.98
C ALA A 293 -28.94 -3.30 6.78
N LEU A 294 -28.44 -2.97 5.58
CA LEU A 294 -27.02 -2.94 5.23
C LEU A 294 -26.44 -1.51 5.26
N SER A 295 -27.26 -0.49 4.98
CA SER A 295 -26.91 0.92 5.10
C SER A 295 -27.17 1.51 6.50
N GLY A 296 -27.69 0.75 7.45
CA GLY A 296 -27.76 1.12 8.87
C GLY A 296 -28.50 2.42 9.19
N GLU A 297 -29.47 2.83 8.37
CA GLU A 297 -30.14 4.13 8.52
C GLU A 297 -31.08 4.23 9.75
N ASP A 298 -31.44 3.12 10.40
CA ASP A 298 -32.43 3.09 11.50
C ASP A 298 -31.88 3.06 12.93
N VAL A 299 -30.57 3.22 13.16
CA VAL A 299 -30.04 3.37 14.53
C VAL A 299 -29.08 4.55 14.62
N ARG A 300 -29.66 5.75 14.73
CA ARG A 300 -28.97 6.91 15.29
C ARG A 300 -28.97 6.80 16.80
N LEU A 301 -28.05 6.00 17.34
CA LEU A 301 -27.54 6.27 18.68
C LEU A 301 -26.57 7.44 18.52
N GLU A 302 -26.78 8.49 19.31
CA GLU A 302 -25.89 9.65 19.43
C GLU A 302 -24.42 9.18 19.37
N PRO A 303 -23.58 9.70 18.46
CA PRO A 303 -22.17 9.39 18.49
C PRO A 303 -21.63 9.87 19.83
N GLY A 304 -21.25 8.92 20.69
CA GLY A 304 -20.42 9.22 21.84
C GLY A 304 -19.14 9.86 21.30
N SER A 305 -19.02 11.18 21.44
CA SER A 305 -17.84 11.93 21.09
C SER A 305 -16.73 11.59 22.06
N THR A 306 -16.08 10.45 21.88
CA THR A 306 -14.72 10.27 22.39
C THR A 306 -13.81 10.98 21.41
N ASP A 307 -13.63 12.28 21.64
CA ASP A 307 -12.51 13.06 21.14
C ASP A 307 -11.23 12.56 21.84
N SER A 308 -10.86 11.30 21.62
CA SER A 308 -9.58 10.77 22.06
C SER A 308 -8.54 11.23 21.05
N THR A 309 -7.95 12.39 21.33
CA THR A 309 -6.77 12.87 20.60
C THR A 309 -5.58 12.00 20.99
N LEU A 310 -5.52 10.82 20.38
CA LEU A 310 -4.39 9.91 20.53
C LEU A 310 -3.10 10.65 20.10
N PRO A 311 -2.00 10.50 20.84
CA PRO A 311 -0.74 11.18 20.49
C PRO A 311 -0.27 10.70 19.10
N ILE A 312 0.25 11.62 18.29
CA ILE A 312 0.73 11.35 16.92
C ILE A 312 2.19 11.77 16.79
N GLN A 313 3.02 10.88 16.24
CA GLN A 313 4.37 11.18 15.79
C GLN A 313 4.33 11.48 14.29
N PRO A 314 4.68 12.70 13.85
CA PRO A 314 4.61 13.06 12.45
C PRO A 314 5.57 12.22 11.61
N PHE A 315 5.21 12.01 10.35
CA PHE A 315 6.11 11.37 9.40
C PHE A 315 7.28 12.29 9.03
N VAL A 316 8.50 11.84 9.30
CA VAL A 316 9.73 12.50 8.84
C VAL A 316 10.44 11.55 7.87
N PHE A 317 10.67 12.01 6.65
CA PHE A 317 11.50 11.31 5.67
C PHE A 317 12.86 11.96 5.62
N GLU A 318 13.87 11.24 6.11
CA GLU A 318 15.27 11.56 5.89
C GLU A 318 15.75 10.67 4.75
N PRO A 319 16.09 11.23 3.57
CA PRO A 319 16.68 10.45 2.51
C PRO A 319 17.95 9.79 3.07
N GLN A 320 18.02 8.46 2.98
CA GLN A 320 19.25 7.75 3.34
C GLN A 320 20.33 8.11 2.31
N GLU A 321 21.08 9.17 2.57
CA GLU A 321 22.35 9.42 1.89
C GLU A 321 23.28 8.26 2.22
N SER A 322 23.32 7.28 1.32
CA SER A 322 24.20 6.13 1.50
C SER A 322 25.66 6.61 1.53
N ARG A 323 26.53 5.93 2.28
CA ARG A 323 27.99 6.16 2.23
C ARG A 323 28.55 6.11 0.79
N ILE A 324 27.84 5.43 -0.12
CA ILE A 324 28.17 5.33 -1.54
C ILE A 324 27.80 6.61 -2.29
N ALA A 325 26.75 7.33 -1.90
CA ALA A 325 26.34 8.62 -2.47
C ALA A 325 27.13 9.80 -1.88
N ALA A 326 27.60 9.70 -0.62
CA ALA A 326 28.43 10.75 -0.02
C ALA A 326 29.84 10.83 -0.64
N LYS A 327 30.40 9.71 -1.11
CA LYS A 327 31.73 9.67 -1.76
C LYS A 327 31.81 10.45 -3.08
N PRO A 328 30.88 10.30 -4.04
CA PRO A 328 30.88 11.11 -5.26
C PRO A 328 30.63 12.60 -4.96
N ALA A 329 29.74 12.94 -4.02
CA ALA A 329 29.51 14.33 -3.61
C ALA A 329 30.78 15.00 -3.05
N ILE A 330 31.56 14.29 -2.23
CA ILE A 330 32.86 14.79 -1.73
C ILE A 330 33.88 14.91 -2.88
N ALA A 331 33.88 13.99 -3.84
CA ALA A 331 34.76 14.05 -5.00
C ALA A 331 34.47 15.27 -5.89
N GLU A 332 33.20 15.61 -6.04
CA GLU A 332 32.72 16.76 -6.81
C GLU A 332 33.09 18.09 -6.15
N GLU A 333 32.86 18.22 -4.84
CA GLU A 333 33.26 19.41 -4.06
C GLU A 333 34.78 19.64 -4.11
N LEU A 334 35.57 18.56 -4.05
CA LEU A 334 37.03 18.63 -4.17
C LEU A 334 37.51 18.79 -5.63
N ALA A 335 36.58 18.77 -6.60
CA ALA A 335 36.85 18.76 -8.04
C ALA A 335 37.91 17.72 -8.45
N MET A 336 37.98 16.59 -7.74
CA MET A 336 38.94 15.53 -8.00
C MET A 336 38.41 14.14 -7.60
N PRO A 337 38.71 13.10 -8.39
CA PRO A 337 38.38 11.74 -8.01
C PRO A 337 39.06 11.37 -6.67
N LEU A 338 38.31 10.80 -5.72
CA LEU A 338 38.88 10.32 -4.44
C LEU A 338 40.04 9.34 -4.65
N ALA A 339 40.06 8.65 -5.80
CA ALA A 339 41.16 7.78 -6.23
C ALA A 339 42.50 8.50 -6.49
N LYS A 340 42.55 9.83 -6.43
CA LYS A 340 43.77 10.66 -6.52
C LYS A 340 44.25 11.20 -5.17
N LEU A 341 43.43 11.10 -4.12
CA LEU A 341 43.80 11.51 -2.76
C LEU A 341 44.87 10.59 -2.18
N SER A 342 45.62 11.08 -1.19
CA SER A 342 46.56 10.25 -0.44
C SER A 342 45.82 9.16 0.35
N MET A 343 46.53 8.11 0.78
CA MET A 343 45.91 7.06 1.60
C MET A 343 45.38 7.61 2.92
N ASP A 344 46.08 8.59 3.52
CA ASP A 344 45.70 9.20 4.79
C ASP A 344 44.44 10.05 4.65
N ASP A 345 44.30 10.81 3.56
CA ASP A 345 43.11 11.63 3.30
C ASP A 345 41.88 10.77 3.01
N ARG A 346 42.04 9.65 2.30
CA ARG A 346 40.93 8.70 2.06
C ARG A 346 40.51 8.02 3.35
N ALA A 347 41.46 7.63 4.20
CA ALA A 347 41.18 7.03 5.49
C ALA A 347 40.45 8.02 6.41
N PHE A 348 40.83 9.30 6.37
CA PHE A 348 40.12 10.36 7.09
C PHE A 348 38.69 10.57 6.59
N ILE A 349 38.47 10.63 5.27
CA ILE A 349 37.12 10.72 4.69
C ILE A 349 36.28 9.51 5.08
N ASP A 350 36.82 8.30 4.98
CA ASP A 350 36.12 7.06 5.37
C ASP A 350 35.78 7.05 6.87
N GLN A 351 36.68 7.57 7.72
CA GLN A 351 36.43 7.71 9.15
C GLN A 351 35.31 8.73 9.43
N VAL A 352 35.37 9.93 8.83
CA VAL A 352 34.34 10.96 9.01
C VAL A 352 32.98 10.45 8.53
N LEU A 353 32.91 9.81 7.35
CA LEU A 353 31.68 9.18 6.85
C LEU A 353 31.17 8.05 7.76
N SER A 354 32.06 7.38 8.49
CA SER A 354 31.67 6.35 9.45
C SER A 354 31.11 6.93 10.75
N GLU A 355 31.56 8.12 11.15
CA GLU A 355 31.15 8.82 12.36
C GLU A 355 29.88 9.66 12.14
N THR A 356 29.69 10.23 10.95
CA THR A 356 28.56 11.15 10.65
C THR A 356 27.35 10.46 10.02
N LEU A 357 27.54 9.44 9.19
CA LEU A 357 26.45 8.64 8.64
C LEU A 357 26.29 7.40 9.51
N ALA A 358 25.23 7.44 10.34
CA ALA A 358 24.87 6.37 11.27
C ALA A 358 24.94 5.00 10.59
N THR A 359 25.51 4.04 11.31
CA THR A 359 25.73 2.70 10.76
C THR A 359 24.44 1.89 10.86
N ASP A 360 23.98 1.45 9.69
CA ASP A 360 22.94 0.45 9.38
C ASP A 360 21.45 0.81 9.58
#